data_AF-A0A2S9IBH6-F1
#
_entry.id   AF-A0A2S9IBH6-F1
#
_cell.length_a   1.000
_cell.length_b   1.000
_cell.length_c   1.000
_cell.angle_alpha   90.00
_cell.angle_beta   90.00
_cell.angle_gamma   90.00
#
_symmetry.space_group_name_H-M   'P 1'
#
loop_
_entity.id
_entity.type
_entity.pdbx_description
1 polymer ?
#
loop_
_entity_poly.entity_id
_entity_poly.type
_entity_poly.pdbx_seq_one_letter_code
_entity_poly.pdbx_strand_id
1 'polypeptide(L)'
;MVWLVVIALLVKRGSLGKIAALLLLILPLAAGNLYYFRWMAPQQAETARLDAAQLKLATLPVWRTVKVQQPALYKQASDELLNGLHSGLTEQQAFDRLRPLAADLLNQRINAAADDDLIGYMKVSLEEMKQLRQQSTDRCFRFLFPQVRGGVDIAELLPPPLVESEMQAMDRLLVNSRDGDRAVDLPRGRKQLQSVVRTLYGKWGSDLQTLNTPAEPGVDESKLCDMTIDLYQSVLALADKDSANVLRIIISGTGN
;
A
#
# COMPACT_ATOMS: atom_id res chain seq x y z
N MET A 1 31.02 38.93 -20.45
CA MET A 1 31.62 40.28 -20.59
C MET A 1 32.65 40.35 -21.71
N VAL A 2 33.72 39.55 -21.69
CA VAL A 2 34.77 39.55 -22.75
C VAL A 2 34.21 39.31 -24.16
N TRP A 3 33.26 38.38 -24.30
CA TRP A 3 32.65 38.01 -25.58
C TRP A 3 31.88 39.14 -26.26
N LEU A 4 31.18 39.97 -25.48
CA LEU A 4 30.44 41.13 -25.98
C LEU A 4 31.40 42.25 -26.45
N VAL A 5 32.52 42.43 -25.77
CA VAL A 5 33.56 43.42 -26.10
C VAL A 5 34.25 43.06 -27.42
N VAL A 6 34.55 41.78 -27.64
CA VAL A 6 35.18 41.28 -28.88
C VAL A 6 34.25 41.48 -30.09
N ILE A 7 32.95 41.19 -29.95
CA ILE A 7 31.98 41.40 -31.03
C ILE A 7 31.80 42.89 -31.34
N ALA A 8 31.71 43.74 -30.31
CA ALA A 8 31.61 45.18 -30.49
C ALA A 8 32.83 45.76 -31.22
N LEU A 9 34.03 45.28 -30.90
CA LEU A 9 35.27 45.67 -31.58
C LEU A 9 35.30 45.19 -33.05
N LEU A 10 34.84 43.98 -33.35
CA LEU A 10 34.81 43.43 -34.72
C LEU A 10 33.79 44.14 -35.63
N VAL A 11 32.65 44.55 -35.10
CA VAL A 11 31.66 45.39 -35.83
C VAL A 11 32.22 46.78 -36.09
N LYS A 12 32.86 47.40 -35.07
CA LYS A 12 33.44 48.75 -35.20
C LYS A 12 34.58 48.79 -36.23
N ARG A 13 35.29 47.67 -36.42
CA ARG A 13 36.39 47.51 -37.38
C ARG A 13 35.92 47.17 -38.80
N GLY A 14 34.60 47.09 -39.05
CA GLY A 14 34.02 46.78 -40.36
C GLY A 14 34.18 45.32 -40.82
N SER A 15 34.81 44.48 -40.00
CA SER A 15 35.08 43.07 -40.30
C SER A 15 33.86 42.16 -40.16
N LEU A 16 32.77 42.67 -39.55
CA LEU A 16 31.56 41.91 -39.27
C LEU A 16 30.32 42.78 -39.49
N GLY A 17 29.40 42.31 -40.34
CA GLY A 17 28.12 42.97 -40.56
C GLY A 17 27.24 42.95 -39.29
N LYS A 18 26.42 43.98 -39.09
CA LYS A 18 25.53 44.11 -37.91
C LYS A 18 24.62 42.88 -37.71
N ILE A 19 24.15 42.27 -38.81
CA ILE A 19 23.33 41.06 -38.79
C ILE A 19 24.13 39.86 -38.28
N ALA A 20 25.39 39.70 -38.70
CA ALA A 20 26.25 38.61 -38.25
C ALA A 20 26.59 38.74 -36.74
N ALA A 21 26.76 39.97 -36.25
CA ALA A 21 26.97 40.22 -34.82
C ALA A 21 25.72 39.93 -33.98
N LEU A 22 24.53 40.28 -34.49
CA LEU A 22 23.25 39.94 -33.86
C LEU A 22 23.05 38.41 -33.82
N LEU A 23 23.32 37.71 -34.92
CA LEU A 23 23.22 36.26 -35.00
C LEU A 23 24.18 35.57 -34.03
N LEU A 24 25.44 36.02 -33.95
CA LEU A 24 26.41 35.50 -32.98
C LEU A 24 25.95 35.65 -31.53
N LEU A 25 25.18 36.69 -31.21
CA LEU A 25 24.67 36.92 -29.86
C LEU A 25 23.43 36.05 -29.56
N ILE A 26 22.53 35.91 -30.54
CA ILE A 26 21.25 35.21 -30.37
C ILE A 26 21.40 33.69 -30.48
N LEU A 27 22.21 33.17 -31.41
CA LEU A 27 22.34 31.72 -31.65
C LEU A 27 22.76 30.92 -30.41
N PRO A 28 23.78 31.32 -29.63
CA PRO A 28 24.19 30.59 -28.44
C PRO A 28 23.11 30.62 -27.35
N LEU A 29 22.40 31.73 -27.21
CA LEU A 29 21.29 31.85 -26.26
C LEU A 29 20.13 30.96 -26.68
N ALA A 30 19.77 30.97 -27.96
CA ALA A 30 18.71 30.11 -28.49
C ALA A 30 19.08 28.62 -28.38
N ALA A 31 20.31 28.25 -28.72
CA ALA A 31 20.81 26.88 -28.61
C ALA A 31 20.87 26.41 -27.14
N GLY A 32 21.37 27.25 -26.23
CA GLY A 32 21.40 26.97 -24.80
C GLY A 32 20.00 26.85 -24.19
N ASN A 33 19.08 27.74 -24.59
CA ASN A 33 17.68 27.69 -24.16
C ASN A 33 16.98 26.42 -24.67
N LEU A 34 17.19 26.07 -25.94
CA LEU A 34 16.65 24.84 -26.52
C LEU A 34 17.22 23.59 -25.84
N TYR A 35 18.53 23.56 -25.58
CA TYR A 35 19.19 22.46 -24.86
C TYR A 35 18.66 22.32 -23.43
N TYR A 36 18.53 23.44 -22.71
CA TYR A 36 17.99 23.45 -21.36
C TYR A 36 16.57 22.90 -21.31
N PHE A 37 15.65 23.44 -22.12
CA PHE A 37 14.25 23.02 -22.09
C PHE A 37 14.01 21.62 -22.68
N ARG A 38 14.83 21.17 -23.65
CA ARG A 38 14.65 19.82 -24.24
C ARG A 38 15.35 18.71 -23.47
N TRP A 39 16.49 18.96 -22.83
CA TRP A 39 17.28 17.91 -22.19
C TRP A 39 17.41 18.09 -20.69
N MET A 40 17.82 19.26 -20.21
CA MET A 40 18.15 19.43 -18.79
C MET A 40 16.91 19.54 -17.89
N ALA A 41 15.94 20.38 -18.27
CA ALA A 41 14.70 20.57 -17.54
C ALA A 41 13.87 19.28 -17.34
N PRO A 42 13.63 18.44 -18.38
CA PRO A 42 12.87 17.21 -18.19
C PRO A 42 13.60 16.20 -17.30
N GLN A 43 14.92 16.05 -17.42
CA GLN A 43 15.71 15.15 -16.57
C GLN A 43 15.70 15.59 -15.09
N GLN A 44 15.83 16.88 -14.84
CA GLN A 44 15.75 17.42 -13.47
C GLN A 44 14.37 17.23 -12.87
N ALA A 45 13.31 17.47 -13.65
CA ALA A 45 11.94 17.28 -13.22
C ALA A 45 11.63 15.80 -12.90
N GLU A 46 12.13 14.87 -13.71
CA GLU A 46 12.01 13.43 -13.46
C GLU A 46 12.75 13.01 -12.18
N THR A 47 14.02 13.42 -12.02
CA THR A 47 14.80 13.13 -10.81
C THR A 47 14.11 13.67 -9.56
N ALA A 48 13.65 14.93 -9.61
CA ALA A 48 12.92 15.55 -8.49
C ALA A 48 11.60 14.82 -8.17
N ARG A 49 10.89 14.32 -9.18
CA ARG A 49 9.67 13.51 -8.99
C ARG A 49 9.99 12.18 -8.28
N LEU A 50 11.05 11.49 -8.69
CA LEU A 50 11.46 10.22 -8.08
C LEU A 50 11.93 10.41 -6.64
N ASP A 51 12.71 11.46 -6.38
CA ASP A 51 13.17 11.80 -5.03
C ASP A 51 11.99 12.18 -4.12
N ALA A 52 11.01 12.93 -4.63
CA ALA A 52 9.80 13.26 -3.90
C ALA A 52 8.96 12.01 -3.57
N ALA A 53 8.84 11.06 -4.50
CA ALA A 53 8.14 9.80 -4.27
C ALA A 53 8.84 8.94 -3.20
N GLN A 54 10.17 8.85 -3.20
CA GLN A 54 10.93 8.17 -2.16
C GLN A 54 10.79 8.84 -0.79
N LEU A 55 10.83 10.18 -0.76
CA LEU A 55 10.61 10.93 0.48
C LEU A 55 9.20 10.66 1.02
N LYS A 56 8.19 10.66 0.15
CA LYS A 56 6.81 10.31 0.51
C LYS A 56 6.72 8.88 1.05
N LEU A 57 7.36 7.91 0.40
CA LEU A 57 7.42 6.53 0.90
C LEU A 57 8.00 6.49 2.33
N ALA A 58 9.07 7.24 2.60
CA ALA A 58 9.71 7.28 3.91
C ALA A 58 8.84 7.90 5.02
N THR A 59 7.84 8.71 4.67
CA THR A 59 6.97 9.40 5.64
C THR A 59 5.63 8.70 5.87
N LEU A 60 5.20 7.81 4.98
CA LEU A 60 4.00 7.01 5.19
C LEU A 60 4.15 6.13 6.45
N PRO A 61 3.15 6.08 7.36
CA PRO A 61 3.25 5.41 8.67
C PRO A 61 3.85 4.00 8.61
N VAL A 62 3.25 3.11 7.83
CA VAL A 62 3.70 1.72 7.64
C VAL A 62 5.15 1.67 7.16
N TRP A 63 5.46 2.38 6.07
CA TRP A 63 6.77 2.32 5.43
C TRP A 63 7.88 2.97 6.25
N ARG A 64 7.57 4.00 7.03
CA ARG A 64 8.47 4.58 8.04
C ARG A 64 8.91 3.53 9.06
N THR A 65 7.97 2.72 9.55
CA THR A 65 8.26 1.62 10.49
C THR A 65 9.05 0.50 9.81
N VAL A 66 8.66 0.11 8.59
CA VAL A 66 9.40 -0.90 7.79
C VAL A 66 10.85 -0.48 7.54
N LYS A 67 11.10 0.81 7.24
CA LYS A 67 12.45 1.35 7.03
C LYS A 67 13.39 1.07 8.19
N VAL A 68 12.88 1.18 9.43
CA VAL A 68 13.67 0.98 10.65
C VAL A 68 13.79 -0.50 11.00
N GLN A 69 12.69 -1.25 10.92
CA GLN A 69 12.65 -2.63 11.40
C GLN A 69 13.14 -3.67 10.37
N GLN A 70 12.92 -3.41 9.08
CA GLN A 70 13.24 -4.31 7.97
C GLN A 70 13.79 -3.54 6.76
N PRO A 71 15.04 -3.06 6.82
CA PRO A 71 15.64 -2.23 5.76
C PRO A 71 15.67 -2.92 4.39
N ALA A 72 15.79 -4.25 4.34
CA ALA A 72 15.78 -5.02 3.10
C ALA A 72 14.41 -4.94 2.39
N LEU A 73 13.31 -5.12 3.14
CA LEU A 73 11.95 -5.00 2.60
C LEU A 73 11.64 -3.56 2.19
N TYR A 74 12.08 -2.57 2.97
CA TYR A 74 11.94 -1.17 2.59
C TYR A 74 12.65 -0.87 1.26
N LYS A 75 13.88 -1.39 1.08
CA LYS A 75 14.61 -1.24 -0.17
C LYS A 75 13.84 -1.87 -1.33
N GLN A 76 13.32 -3.08 -1.16
CA GLN A 76 12.49 -3.74 -2.18
C GLN A 76 11.27 -2.89 -2.56
N ALA A 77 10.55 -2.33 -1.57
CA ALA A 77 9.40 -1.46 -1.83
C ALA A 77 9.80 -0.16 -2.54
N SER A 78 10.93 0.43 -2.18
CA SER A 78 11.47 1.61 -2.85
C SER A 78 11.85 1.31 -4.31
N ASP A 79 12.51 0.17 -4.56
CA ASP A 79 12.89 -0.24 -5.90
C ASP A 79 11.64 -0.52 -6.77
N GLU A 80 10.62 -1.19 -6.22
CA GLU A 80 9.34 -1.43 -6.92
C GLU A 80 8.61 -0.12 -7.25
N LEU A 81 8.56 0.83 -6.31
CA LEU A 81 7.97 2.16 -6.52
C LEU A 81 8.66 2.89 -7.68
N LEU A 82 9.99 2.95 -7.67
CA LEU A 82 10.77 3.62 -8.71
C LEU A 82 10.63 2.95 -10.07
N ASN A 83 10.65 1.61 -10.10
CA ASN A 83 10.44 0.85 -11.32
C ASN A 83 9.05 1.10 -11.91
N GLY A 84 8.02 1.19 -11.07
CA GLY A 84 6.66 1.55 -11.48
C GLY A 84 6.60 2.93 -12.12
N LEU A 85 7.21 3.93 -11.48
CA LEU A 85 7.27 5.31 -11.98
C LEU A 85 8.02 5.42 -13.31
N HIS A 86 9.17 4.76 -13.44
CA HIS A 86 9.92 4.70 -14.70
C HIS A 86 9.14 4.00 -15.82
N SER A 87 8.31 3.01 -15.47
CA SER A 87 7.46 2.29 -16.41
C SER A 87 6.22 3.08 -16.84
N GLY A 88 6.07 4.33 -16.39
CA GLY A 88 4.97 5.22 -16.77
C GLY A 88 3.72 5.11 -15.90
N LEU A 89 3.77 4.40 -14.77
CA LEU A 89 2.65 4.39 -13.83
C LEU A 89 2.43 5.77 -13.21
N THR A 90 1.19 6.03 -12.84
CA THR A 90 0.89 7.16 -11.95
C THR A 90 1.48 6.90 -10.56
N GLU A 91 1.68 7.95 -9.78
CA GLU A 91 2.19 7.81 -8.42
C GLU A 91 1.30 6.90 -7.57
N GLN A 92 -0.03 7.09 -7.64
CA GLN A 92 -0.99 6.24 -6.93
C GLN A 92 -0.86 4.76 -7.31
N GLN A 93 -0.85 4.45 -8.61
CA GLN A 93 -0.70 3.07 -9.09
C GLN A 93 0.61 2.43 -8.62
N ALA A 94 1.70 3.21 -8.57
CA ALA A 94 2.98 2.73 -8.09
C ALA A 94 2.97 2.45 -6.57
N PHE A 95 2.26 3.26 -5.77
CA PHE A 95 2.03 2.98 -4.34
C PHE A 95 1.10 1.78 -4.11
N ASP A 96 0.07 1.62 -4.93
CA ASP A 96 -0.89 0.50 -4.80
C ASP A 96 -0.21 -0.86 -5.01
N ARG A 97 0.82 -0.92 -5.87
CA ARG A 97 1.66 -2.12 -6.05
C ARG A 97 2.43 -2.51 -4.80
N LEU A 98 2.59 -1.62 -3.82
CA LEU A 98 3.29 -1.93 -2.58
C LEU A 98 2.37 -2.58 -1.53
N ARG A 99 1.04 -2.55 -1.72
CA ARG A 99 0.08 -3.11 -0.75
C ARG A 99 0.30 -4.59 -0.44
N PRO A 100 0.55 -5.47 -1.43
CA PRO A 100 0.85 -6.88 -1.14
C PRO A 100 2.05 -7.06 -0.22
N LEU A 101 3.12 -6.28 -0.40
CA LEU A 101 4.30 -6.33 0.47
C LEU A 101 3.98 -5.95 1.91
N ALA A 102 3.11 -4.95 2.11
CA ALA A 102 2.65 -4.57 3.44
C ALA A 102 1.74 -5.64 4.06
N ALA A 103 0.83 -6.24 3.28
CA ALA A 103 -0.06 -7.31 3.73
C ALA A 103 0.72 -8.57 4.13
N ASP A 104 1.69 -8.99 3.33
CA ASP A 104 2.57 -10.13 3.63
C ASP A 104 3.34 -9.90 4.94
N LEU A 105 3.87 -8.69 5.12
CA LEU A 105 4.54 -8.32 6.35
C LEU A 105 3.59 -8.37 7.55
N LEU A 106 2.39 -7.83 7.44
CA LEU A 106 1.40 -7.86 8.53
C LEU A 106 1.09 -9.30 8.92
N ASN A 107 0.87 -10.19 7.95
CA ASN A 107 0.62 -11.60 8.19
C ASN A 107 1.76 -12.28 8.97
N GLN A 108 3.02 -11.98 8.61
CA GLN A 108 4.20 -12.48 9.35
C GLN A 108 4.27 -11.95 10.78
N ARG A 109 3.63 -10.82 11.08
CA ARG A 109 3.69 -10.12 12.36
C ARG A 109 2.50 -10.38 13.29
N ILE A 110 1.46 -11.07 12.81
CA ILE A 110 0.24 -11.41 13.58
C ILE A 110 0.57 -12.09 14.92
N ASN A 111 1.49 -13.05 14.93
CA ASN A 111 1.82 -13.80 16.14
C ASN A 111 2.61 -12.97 17.16
N ALA A 112 3.41 -12.01 16.71
CA ALA A 112 4.21 -11.11 17.55
C ALA A 112 3.43 -9.86 18.05
N ALA A 113 2.40 -9.45 17.30
CA ALA A 113 1.60 -8.26 17.61
C ALA A 113 0.97 -8.31 19.00
N ALA A 114 0.78 -7.12 19.62
CA ALA A 114 0.00 -7.02 20.85
C ALA A 114 -1.46 -7.41 20.62
N ASP A 115 -2.09 -7.95 21.67
CA ASP A 115 -3.50 -8.37 21.61
C ASP A 115 -4.38 -7.17 21.19
N ASP A 116 -4.20 -6.02 21.82
CA ASP A 116 -4.98 -4.81 21.53
C ASP A 116 -4.70 -4.23 20.13
N ASP A 117 -3.46 -4.31 19.65
CA ASP A 117 -3.11 -3.83 18.31
C ASP A 117 -3.67 -4.74 17.22
N LEU A 118 -3.62 -6.06 17.42
CA LEU A 118 -4.23 -7.05 16.52
C LEU A 118 -5.75 -6.86 16.47
N ILE A 119 -6.40 -6.73 17.63
CA ILE A 119 -7.84 -6.48 17.70
C ILE A 119 -8.19 -5.15 17.06
N GLY A 120 -7.39 -4.09 17.31
CA GLY A 120 -7.58 -2.77 16.73
C GLY A 120 -7.51 -2.79 15.21
N TYR A 121 -6.49 -3.44 14.64
CA TYR A 121 -6.36 -3.65 13.20
C TYR A 121 -7.57 -4.40 12.63
N MET A 122 -7.94 -5.52 13.24
CA MET A 122 -9.07 -6.33 12.75
C MET A 122 -10.42 -5.65 12.86
N LYS A 123 -10.62 -4.75 13.84
CA LYS A 123 -11.82 -3.89 13.92
C LYS A 123 -11.92 -2.94 12.73
N VAL A 124 -10.79 -2.33 12.32
CA VAL A 124 -10.77 -1.47 11.14
C VAL A 124 -11.04 -2.28 9.88
N SER A 125 -10.36 -3.42 9.69
CA SER A 125 -10.59 -4.28 8.53
C SER A 125 -12.04 -4.79 8.45
N LEU A 126 -12.69 -5.07 9.59
CA LEU A 126 -14.12 -5.42 9.62
C LEU A 126 -15.01 -4.28 9.14
N GLU A 127 -14.69 -3.04 9.50
CA GLU A 127 -15.44 -1.88 9.01
C GLU A 127 -15.23 -1.69 7.50
N GLU A 128 -14.01 -1.86 6.99
CA GLU A 128 -13.72 -1.84 5.55
C GLU A 128 -14.52 -2.90 4.79
N MET A 129 -14.52 -4.15 5.30
CA MET A 129 -15.33 -5.23 4.73
C MET A 129 -16.81 -4.86 4.66
N LYS A 130 -17.36 -4.29 5.74
CA LYS A 130 -18.77 -3.87 5.81
C LYS A 130 -19.08 -2.75 4.82
N GLN A 131 -18.22 -1.74 4.73
CA GLN A 131 -18.38 -0.63 3.79
C GLN A 131 -18.31 -1.11 2.34
N LEU A 132 -17.33 -1.93 1.99
CA LEU A 132 -17.21 -2.52 0.65
C LEU A 132 -18.42 -3.39 0.33
N ARG A 133 -18.89 -4.19 1.28
CA ARG A 133 -20.06 -5.05 1.12
C ARG A 133 -21.35 -4.26 0.87
N GLN A 134 -21.52 -3.11 1.53
CA GLN A 134 -22.65 -2.20 1.30
C GLN A 134 -22.62 -1.60 -0.11
N GLN A 135 -21.42 -1.35 -0.65
CA GLN A 135 -21.28 -0.81 -2.01
C GLN A 135 -21.46 -1.88 -3.09
N SER A 136 -20.82 -3.05 -2.95
CA SER A 136 -20.88 -4.14 -3.92
C SER A 136 -20.34 -5.46 -3.35
N THR A 137 -21.04 -6.55 -3.66
CA THR A 137 -20.54 -7.91 -3.40
C THR A 137 -19.20 -8.17 -4.06
N ASP A 138 -19.01 -7.77 -5.33
CA ASP A 138 -17.75 -7.98 -6.07
C ASP A 138 -16.57 -7.29 -5.38
N ARG A 139 -16.77 -6.08 -4.85
CA ARG A 139 -15.73 -5.32 -4.15
C ARG A 139 -15.32 -6.00 -2.85
N CYS A 140 -16.29 -6.43 -2.05
CA CYS A 140 -16.02 -7.17 -0.82
C CYS A 140 -15.32 -8.50 -1.10
N PHE A 141 -15.78 -9.26 -2.11
CA PHE A 141 -15.18 -10.54 -2.45
C PHE A 141 -13.73 -10.38 -2.90
N ARG A 142 -13.45 -9.40 -3.76
CA ARG A 142 -12.09 -9.08 -4.22
C ARG A 142 -11.18 -8.55 -3.11
N PHE A 143 -11.73 -7.86 -2.12
CA PHE A 143 -10.99 -7.44 -0.93
C PHE A 143 -10.58 -8.62 -0.05
N LEU A 144 -11.50 -9.56 0.19
CA LEU A 144 -11.27 -10.75 1.00
C LEU A 144 -10.39 -11.79 0.29
N PHE A 145 -10.55 -11.94 -1.02
CA PHE A 145 -9.92 -12.99 -1.82
C PHE A 145 -9.21 -12.42 -3.07
N PRO A 146 -8.23 -11.50 -2.88
CA PRO A 146 -7.54 -10.83 -3.99
C PRO A 146 -6.81 -11.80 -4.93
N GLN A 147 -6.43 -12.99 -4.45
CA GLN A 147 -5.80 -14.06 -5.21
C GLN A 147 -6.73 -14.72 -6.25
N VAL A 148 -8.05 -14.61 -6.09
CA VAL A 148 -9.02 -15.29 -6.98
C VAL A 148 -9.33 -14.43 -8.20
N ARG A 149 -9.59 -13.13 -8.00
CA ARG A 149 -10.04 -12.20 -9.07
C ARG A 149 -9.32 -10.84 -9.07
N GLY A 150 -8.22 -10.71 -8.34
CA GLY A 150 -7.51 -9.45 -8.15
C GLY A 150 -8.15 -8.59 -7.06
N GLY A 151 -7.31 -7.86 -6.31
CA GLY A 151 -7.74 -6.99 -5.21
C GLY A 151 -8.50 -5.73 -5.66
N VAL A 152 -8.85 -4.89 -4.68
CA VAL A 152 -9.51 -3.59 -4.90
C VAL A 152 -8.63 -2.43 -4.44
N ASP A 153 -8.84 -1.24 -5.00
CA ASP A 153 -8.23 -0.02 -4.48
C ASP A 153 -9.09 0.58 -3.35
N ILE A 154 -8.79 0.25 -2.10
CA ILE A 154 -9.50 0.81 -0.94
C ILE A 154 -9.37 2.33 -0.81
N ALA A 155 -8.28 2.94 -1.27
CA ALA A 155 -8.09 4.40 -1.19
C ALA A 155 -9.05 5.15 -2.14
N GLU A 156 -9.46 4.51 -3.24
CA GLU A 156 -10.47 5.03 -4.16
C GLU A 156 -11.90 4.74 -3.66
N LEU A 157 -12.10 3.61 -2.99
CA LEU A 157 -13.42 3.08 -2.67
C LEU A 157 -13.96 3.47 -1.29
N LEU A 158 -13.09 3.78 -0.33
CA LEU A 158 -13.46 4.00 1.06
C LEU A 158 -13.31 5.47 1.49
N PRO A 159 -14.07 5.90 2.51
CA PRO A 159 -13.94 7.25 3.05
C PRO A 159 -12.50 7.52 3.55
N PRO A 160 -11.93 8.71 3.29
CA PRO A 160 -10.56 9.04 3.72
C PRO A 160 -10.27 8.79 5.21
N PRO A 161 -11.18 9.08 6.16
CA PRO A 161 -10.93 8.77 7.58
C PRO A 161 -10.77 7.28 7.88
N LEU A 162 -11.45 6.40 7.12
CA LEU A 162 -11.34 4.96 7.29
C LEU A 162 -10.00 4.45 6.78
N VAL A 163 -9.58 4.92 5.60
CA VAL A 163 -8.26 4.64 5.02
C VAL A 163 -7.14 5.12 5.94
N GLU A 164 -7.27 6.31 6.53
CA GLU A 164 -6.31 6.80 7.52
C GLU A 164 -6.27 5.91 8.79
N SER A 165 -7.43 5.48 9.27
CA SER A 165 -7.53 4.58 10.42
C SER A 165 -6.85 3.23 10.16
N GLU A 166 -7.00 2.69 8.95
CA GLU A 166 -6.33 1.45 8.52
C GLU A 166 -4.81 1.63 8.55
N MET A 167 -4.29 2.66 7.89
CA MET A 167 -2.86 2.96 7.88
C MET A 167 -2.27 3.10 9.29
N GLN A 168 -2.98 3.78 10.19
CA GLN A 168 -2.56 3.93 11.59
C GLN A 168 -2.60 2.60 12.35
N ALA A 169 -3.61 1.77 12.12
CA ALA A 169 -3.74 0.48 12.79
C ALA A 169 -2.64 -0.50 12.31
N MET A 170 -2.34 -0.52 11.01
CA MET A 170 -1.22 -1.26 10.45
C MET A 170 0.11 -0.80 11.06
N ASP A 171 0.36 0.52 11.14
CA ASP A 171 1.59 1.05 11.72
C ASP A 171 1.74 0.65 13.21
N ARG A 172 0.69 0.81 14.02
CA ARG A 172 0.70 0.39 15.44
C ARG A 172 1.01 -1.09 15.59
N LEU A 173 0.35 -1.95 14.81
CA LEU A 173 0.60 -3.39 14.80
C LEU A 173 2.07 -3.68 14.49
N LEU A 174 2.65 -3.05 13.47
CA LEU A 174 4.04 -3.25 13.08
C LEU A 174 5.04 -2.72 14.12
N VAL A 175 4.80 -1.55 14.70
CA VAL A 175 5.65 -0.98 15.76
C VAL A 175 5.77 -1.96 16.94
N ASN A 176 4.67 -2.61 17.32
CA ASN A 176 4.56 -3.46 18.51
C ASN A 176 4.66 -4.98 18.22
N SER A 177 5.20 -5.38 17.07
CA SER A 177 5.34 -6.79 16.64
C SER A 177 6.77 -7.16 16.23
N ARG A 178 7.76 -6.38 16.65
CA ARG A 178 9.17 -6.64 16.31
C ARG A 178 9.73 -7.87 17.02
N ASP A 179 9.35 -8.05 18.28
CA ASP A 179 9.89 -9.08 19.16
C ASP A 179 9.26 -10.45 18.87
N GLY A 180 9.85 -11.53 19.40
CA GLY A 180 9.40 -12.89 19.12
C GLY A 180 7.92 -13.14 19.43
N ASP A 181 7.38 -14.22 18.87
CA ASP A 181 5.97 -14.59 18.98
C ASP A 181 5.45 -14.50 20.41
N ARG A 182 4.24 -13.95 20.56
CA ARG A 182 3.56 -13.92 21.85
C ARG A 182 3.04 -15.31 22.20
N ALA A 183 3.03 -15.62 23.49
CA ALA A 183 2.40 -16.84 23.98
C ALA A 183 0.90 -16.84 23.63
N VAL A 184 0.50 -17.81 22.81
CA VAL A 184 -0.89 -18.08 22.44
C VAL A 184 -1.40 -19.26 23.26
N ASP A 185 -2.53 -19.08 23.95
CA ASP A 185 -3.25 -20.19 24.58
C ASP A 185 -4.06 -20.91 23.50
N LEU A 186 -3.40 -21.79 22.74
CA LEU A 186 -3.99 -22.53 21.63
C LEU A 186 -5.19 -23.39 22.06
N PRO A 187 -5.15 -24.15 23.18
CA PRO A 187 -6.32 -24.90 23.64
C PRO A 187 -7.54 -24.02 23.88
N ARG A 188 -7.36 -22.88 24.57
CA ARG A 188 -8.45 -21.94 24.83
C ARG A 188 -8.93 -21.28 23.54
N GLY A 189 -8.02 -20.82 22.69
CA GLY A 189 -8.34 -20.25 21.37
C GLY A 189 -9.14 -21.22 20.50
N ARG A 190 -8.74 -22.49 20.40
CA ARG A 190 -9.46 -23.54 19.66
C ARG A 190 -10.86 -23.76 20.22
N LYS A 191 -11.03 -23.80 21.54
CA LYS A 191 -12.34 -23.92 22.19
C LYS A 191 -13.26 -22.75 21.84
N GLN A 192 -12.74 -21.53 21.86
CA GLN A 192 -13.51 -20.33 21.49
C GLN A 192 -13.85 -20.30 20.00
N LEU A 193 -12.89 -20.62 19.14
CA LEU A 193 -13.11 -20.75 17.70
C LEU A 193 -14.20 -21.78 17.38
N GLN A 194 -14.17 -22.96 18.00
CA GLN A 194 -15.23 -23.97 17.86
C GLN A 194 -16.59 -23.44 18.31
N SER A 195 -16.64 -22.63 19.38
CA SER A 195 -17.89 -22.00 19.82
C SER A 195 -18.44 -21.01 18.79
N VAL A 196 -17.57 -20.15 18.25
CA VAL A 196 -17.93 -19.21 17.17
C VAL A 196 -18.43 -19.96 15.95
N VAL A 197 -17.68 -20.96 15.48
CA VAL A 197 -18.04 -21.77 14.31
C VAL A 197 -19.37 -22.50 14.50
N ARG A 198 -19.66 -23.06 15.68
CA ARG A 198 -20.99 -23.66 15.98
C ARG A 198 -22.13 -22.65 15.85
N THR A 199 -21.95 -21.43 16.35
CA THR A 199 -22.95 -20.36 16.21
C THR A 199 -23.15 -20.01 14.74
N LEU A 200 -22.07 -19.89 13.96
CA LEU A 200 -22.15 -19.60 12.53
C LEU A 200 -22.83 -20.72 11.74
N TYR A 201 -22.56 -22.00 12.07
CA TYR A 201 -23.26 -23.15 11.49
C TYR A 201 -24.77 -23.09 11.72
N GLY A 202 -25.21 -22.57 12.88
CA GLY A 202 -26.63 -22.36 13.15
C GLY A 202 -27.30 -21.37 12.20
N LYS A 203 -26.55 -20.38 11.67
CA LYS A 203 -27.06 -19.37 10.73
C LYS A 203 -26.88 -19.76 9.27
N TRP A 204 -25.69 -20.28 8.92
CA TRP A 204 -25.26 -20.49 7.53
C TRP A 204 -25.32 -21.95 7.09
N GLY A 205 -25.50 -22.90 8.01
CA GLY A 205 -25.54 -24.33 7.67
C GLY A 205 -24.26 -24.81 6.98
N SER A 206 -24.41 -25.72 6.01
CA SER A 206 -23.28 -26.29 5.25
C SER A 206 -22.53 -25.26 4.40
N ASP A 207 -23.17 -24.13 4.05
CA ASP A 207 -22.54 -23.08 3.22
C ASP A 207 -21.25 -22.55 3.89
N LEU A 208 -21.15 -22.61 5.22
CA LEU A 208 -19.97 -22.19 5.96
C LEU A 208 -18.69 -22.93 5.53
N GLN A 209 -18.80 -24.15 5.01
CA GLN A 209 -17.65 -24.91 4.52
C GLN A 209 -16.98 -24.25 3.31
N THR A 210 -17.71 -23.46 2.53
CA THR A 210 -17.19 -22.76 1.35
C THR A 210 -16.19 -21.66 1.70
N LEU A 211 -16.14 -21.20 2.97
CA LEU A 211 -15.08 -20.31 3.44
C LEU A 211 -13.67 -20.92 3.32
N ASN A 212 -13.58 -22.26 3.33
CA ASN A 212 -12.31 -22.96 3.14
C ASN A 212 -11.95 -23.12 1.65
N THR A 213 -12.92 -23.01 0.75
CA THR A 213 -12.76 -23.18 -0.70
C THR A 213 -13.33 -22.00 -1.51
N PRO A 214 -12.91 -20.75 -1.24
CA PRO A 214 -13.52 -19.56 -1.84
C PRO A 214 -13.28 -19.41 -3.36
N ALA A 215 -12.38 -20.23 -3.93
CA ALA A 215 -12.07 -20.24 -5.36
C ALA A 215 -12.83 -21.31 -6.16
N GLU A 216 -13.66 -22.14 -5.51
CA GLU A 216 -14.40 -23.20 -6.19
C GLU A 216 -15.48 -22.62 -7.13
N PRO A 217 -15.70 -23.23 -8.31
CA PRO A 217 -16.77 -22.81 -9.21
C PRO A 217 -18.15 -22.93 -8.55
N GLY A 218 -19.01 -21.92 -8.74
CA GLY A 218 -20.40 -21.94 -8.26
C GLY A 218 -20.59 -21.51 -6.81
N VAL A 219 -19.53 -21.06 -6.13
CA VAL A 219 -19.65 -20.46 -4.79
C VAL A 219 -20.37 -19.11 -4.88
N ASP A 220 -21.24 -18.84 -3.90
CA ASP A 220 -21.95 -17.58 -3.77
C ASP A 220 -21.05 -16.53 -3.11
N GLU A 221 -20.48 -15.63 -3.92
CA GLU A 221 -19.60 -14.55 -3.49
C GLU A 221 -20.26 -13.64 -2.43
N SER A 222 -21.59 -13.45 -2.51
CA SER A 222 -22.34 -12.64 -1.54
C SER A 222 -22.36 -13.30 -0.18
N LYS A 223 -22.66 -14.61 -0.15
CA LYS A 223 -22.64 -15.38 1.10
C LYS A 223 -21.24 -15.45 1.69
N LEU A 224 -20.19 -15.63 0.88
CA LEU A 224 -18.82 -15.64 1.39
C LEU A 224 -18.46 -14.36 2.13
N CYS A 225 -18.83 -13.21 1.56
CA CYS A 225 -18.66 -11.91 2.21
C CYS A 225 -19.43 -11.85 3.54
N ASP A 226 -20.72 -12.16 3.51
CA ASP A 226 -21.57 -12.05 4.70
C ASP A 226 -21.14 -13.02 5.82
N MET A 227 -20.71 -14.24 5.46
CA MET A 227 -20.15 -15.23 6.38
C MET A 227 -18.81 -14.78 6.97
N THR A 228 -17.93 -14.19 6.17
CA THR A 228 -16.62 -13.71 6.65
C THR A 228 -16.79 -12.52 7.59
N ILE A 229 -17.70 -11.60 7.28
CA ILE A 229 -18.07 -10.48 8.16
C ILE A 229 -18.63 -11.01 9.49
N ASP A 230 -19.56 -11.97 9.45
CA ASP A 230 -20.11 -12.59 10.66
C ASP A 230 -19.05 -13.31 11.50
N LEU A 231 -18.10 -13.99 10.85
CA LEU A 231 -16.98 -14.66 11.52
C LEU A 231 -16.14 -13.65 12.30
N TYR A 232 -15.61 -12.63 11.64
CA TYR A 232 -14.76 -11.64 12.30
C TYR A 232 -15.55 -10.83 13.34
N GLN A 233 -16.81 -10.50 13.07
CA GLN A 233 -17.67 -9.85 14.06
C GLN A 233 -17.87 -10.70 15.31
N SER A 234 -18.09 -12.01 15.15
CA SER A 234 -18.26 -12.94 16.28
C SER A 234 -16.96 -13.11 17.07
N VAL A 235 -15.82 -13.17 16.38
CA VAL A 235 -14.49 -13.26 17.03
C VAL A 235 -14.16 -11.99 17.79
N LEU A 236 -14.45 -10.80 17.22
CA LEU A 236 -14.20 -9.50 17.87
C LEU A 236 -15.17 -9.19 19.02
N ALA A 237 -16.27 -9.94 19.15
CA ALA A 237 -17.19 -9.85 20.27
C ALA A 237 -16.76 -10.70 21.49
N LEU A 238 -15.73 -11.54 21.35
CA LEU A 238 -15.14 -12.27 22.46
C LEU A 238 -14.37 -11.32 23.40
N ALA A 239 -14.07 -11.78 24.62
CA ALA A 239 -13.13 -11.07 25.49
C ALA A 239 -11.77 -10.90 24.80
N ASP A 240 -11.07 -9.79 25.02
CA ASP A 240 -9.88 -9.40 24.25
C ASP A 240 -8.84 -10.54 24.11
N LYS A 241 -8.51 -11.21 25.22
CA LYS A 241 -7.54 -12.33 25.16
C LYS A 241 -8.02 -13.50 24.30
N ASP A 242 -9.32 -13.81 24.37
CA ASP A 242 -9.94 -14.86 23.56
C ASP A 242 -10.00 -14.47 22.09
N SER A 243 -10.38 -13.23 21.80
CA SER A 243 -10.40 -12.67 20.45
C SER A 243 -9.01 -12.74 19.80
N ALA A 244 -7.99 -12.23 20.48
CA ALA A 244 -6.62 -12.21 19.97
C ALA A 244 -6.06 -13.64 19.76
N ASN A 245 -6.36 -14.59 20.64
CA ASN A 245 -5.97 -15.99 20.44
C ASN A 245 -6.64 -16.60 19.20
N VAL A 246 -7.94 -16.36 18.99
CA VAL A 246 -8.67 -16.87 17.84
C VAL A 246 -8.20 -16.22 16.54
N LEU A 247 -7.99 -14.90 16.52
CA LEU A 247 -7.47 -14.17 15.36
C LEU A 247 -6.12 -14.72 14.90
N ARG A 248 -5.20 -14.99 15.84
CA ARG A 248 -3.92 -15.63 15.50
C ARG A 248 -4.11 -16.99 14.87
N ILE A 249 -5.01 -17.84 15.39
CA ILE A 249 -5.28 -19.17 14.81
C ILE A 249 -5.80 -19.06 13.37
N ILE A 250 -6.76 -18.16 13.11
CA ILE A 250 -7.39 -18.02 11.79
C ILE A 250 -6.41 -17.43 10.77
N ILE A 251 -5.69 -16.37 11.14
CA ILE A 251 -4.87 -15.61 10.19
C ILE A 251 -3.51 -16.26 9.95
N SER A 252 -2.84 -16.77 11.00
CA SER A 252 -1.53 -17.41 10.84
C SER A 252 -1.60 -18.84 10.27
N GLY A 253 -2.80 -19.41 10.18
CA GLY A 253 -3.01 -20.78 9.73
C GLY A 253 -2.48 -21.86 10.69
N THR A 254 -2.15 -21.52 11.95
CA THR A 254 -1.71 -22.48 12.99
C THR A 254 -2.86 -23.31 13.57
N GLY A 255 -3.90 -23.57 12.76
CA GLY A 255 -5.13 -24.27 13.13
C GLY A 255 -5.02 -25.79 13.22
N ASN A 256 -3.86 -26.36 12.86
CA ASN A 256 -3.59 -27.80 12.93
C ASN A 256 -3.07 -28.20 14.32
#